data_AF-A0A6J1MFQ7-F1
#
_entry.id   AF-A0A6J1MFQ7-F1
#
_cell.length_a   1.000
_cell.length_b   1.000
_cell.length_c   1.000
_cell.angle_alpha   90.00
_cell.angle_beta   90.00
_cell.angle_gamma   90.00
#
_symmetry.space_group_name_H-M   'P 1'
#
loop_
_entity.id
_entity.type
_entity.pdbx_description
1 polymer ?
#
loop_
_entity_poly.entity_id
_entity_poly.type
_entity_poly.pdbx_seq_one_letter_code
_entity_poly.pdbx_strand_id
1 'polypeptide(L)'
;MCHARRCCFCLSLRAGCVLISLFSIFSCVLNIDYILWVVDDSRDAKIYFPEFTNSNVILQMVPEFATFVASVSLFIYAVGYCKFLVLTYVVITVAQISYFVLYSIVSTVMGTNLIVNAGKPHIIAYWLYLPYNLGTSLYFIYIALSYDQQQRLAQRQN
;
A
#
# COMPACT_ATOMS: atom_id res chain seq x y z
N MET A 1 -20.71 3.89 -14.98
CA MET A 1 -19.85 3.42 -13.88
C MET A 1 -20.63 3.51 -12.58
N CYS A 2 -20.73 2.43 -11.80
CA CYS A 2 -21.33 2.48 -10.47
C CYS A 2 -20.40 3.24 -9.52
N HIS A 3 -20.94 4.12 -8.69
CA HIS A 3 -20.15 4.93 -7.75
C HIS A 3 -20.62 4.68 -6.32
N ALA A 4 -19.69 4.69 -5.38
CA ALA A 4 -20.03 4.53 -3.98
C ALA A 4 -20.74 5.79 -3.49
N ARG A 5 -21.87 5.62 -2.79
CA ARG A 5 -22.48 6.71 -1.99
C ARG A 5 -21.93 6.77 -0.57
N ARG A 6 -21.33 5.68 -0.09
CA ARG A 6 -20.83 5.49 1.27
C ARG A 6 -19.61 4.58 1.27
N CYS A 7 -18.70 4.78 2.22
CA CYS A 7 -17.61 3.86 2.49
C CYS A 7 -18.09 2.79 3.49
N CYS A 8 -17.83 1.51 3.21
CA CYS A 8 -18.20 0.39 4.09
C CYS A 8 -19.69 0.42 4.53
N PHE A 9 -20.59 0.76 3.60
CA PHE A 9 -22.05 0.86 3.77
C PHE A 9 -22.61 1.92 4.75
N CYS A 10 -21.83 2.38 5.73
CA CYS A 10 -22.31 3.25 6.82
C CYS A 10 -21.59 4.59 6.93
N LEU A 11 -20.34 4.70 6.45
CA LEU A 11 -19.52 5.90 6.64
C LEU A 11 -19.69 6.89 5.49
N SER A 12 -19.60 8.19 5.79
CA SER A 12 -19.46 9.21 4.77
C SER A 12 -18.18 8.98 3.97
N LEU A 13 -18.18 9.35 2.69
CA LEU A 13 -17.00 9.19 1.83
C LEU A 13 -15.78 9.95 2.35
N ARG A 14 -15.98 11.11 2.98
CA ARG A 14 -14.93 11.88 3.64
C ARG A 14 -14.32 11.12 4.83
N ALA A 15 -15.16 10.61 5.74
CA ALA A 15 -14.69 9.81 6.87
C ALA A 15 -13.99 8.52 6.40
N GLY A 16 -14.49 7.92 5.32
CA GLY A 16 -13.85 6.79 4.64
C GLY A 16 -12.42 7.11 4.19
N CYS A 17 -12.21 8.22 3.48
CA CYS A 17 -10.87 8.63 3.03
C CYS A 17 -9.90 8.87 4.21
N VAL A 18 -10.37 9.50 5.29
CA VAL A 18 -9.57 9.69 6.51
C VAL A 18 -9.20 8.35 7.14
N LEU A 19 -10.16 7.45 7.36
CA LEU A 19 -9.90 6.13 7.93
C LEU A 19 -8.94 5.30 7.07
N ILE A 20 -9.13 5.31 5.75
CA ILE A 20 -8.25 4.62 4.79
C ILE A 20 -6.82 5.16 4.91
N SER A 21 -6.64 6.48 4.96
CA SER A 21 -5.30 7.07 5.08
C SER A 21 -4.61 6.70 6.40
N LEU A 22 -5.32 6.76 7.53
CA LEU A 22 -4.76 6.39 8.83
C LEU A 22 -4.43 4.90 8.90
N PHE A 23 -5.33 4.05 8.41
CA PHE A 23 -5.10 2.61 8.30
C PHE A 23 -3.87 2.30 7.44
N SER A 24 -3.74 2.95 6.29
CA SER A 24 -2.63 2.71 5.36
C SER A 24 -1.28 3.17 5.93
N ILE A 25 -1.24 4.31 6.65
CA ILE A 25 -0.05 4.76 7.38
C ILE A 25 0.33 3.73 8.46
N PHE A 26 -0.65 3.26 9.22
CA PHE A 26 -0.39 2.25 10.25
C PHE A 26 0.13 0.94 9.63
N SER A 27 -0.50 0.46 8.57
CA SER A 27 -0.08 -0.74 7.86
C SER A 27 1.32 -0.64 7.26
N CYS A 28 1.72 0.51 6.69
CA CYS A 28 3.07 0.64 6.13
C CYS A 28 4.15 0.62 7.21
N VAL A 29 3.89 1.20 8.40
CA VAL A 29 4.82 1.10 9.54
C VAL A 29 4.97 -0.36 9.98
N LEU A 30 3.86 -1.08 10.15
CA LEU A 30 3.91 -2.50 10.52
C LEU A 30 4.66 -3.35 9.49
N ASN A 31 4.49 -3.06 8.21
CA ASN A 31 5.21 -3.76 7.14
C ASN A 31 6.71 -3.48 7.18
N ILE A 32 7.12 -2.23 7.44
CA ILE A 32 8.54 -1.86 7.59
C ILE A 32 9.14 -2.59 8.79
N ASP A 33 8.46 -2.59 9.94
CA ASP A 33 8.90 -3.29 11.14
C ASP A 33 9.03 -4.80 10.89
N TYR A 34 8.06 -5.39 10.18
CA TYR A 34 8.11 -6.80 9.79
C TYR A 34 9.30 -7.11 8.86
N ILE A 35 9.54 -6.28 7.84
CA ILE A 35 10.69 -6.44 6.94
C ILE A 35 12.00 -6.37 7.75
N LEU A 36 12.14 -5.38 8.63
CA LEU A 36 13.34 -5.21 9.47
C LEU A 36 13.53 -6.40 10.42
N TRP A 37 12.46 -6.89 11.03
CA TRP A 37 12.51 -8.07 11.89
C TRP A 37 12.97 -9.31 11.13
N VAL A 38 12.47 -9.54 9.90
CA VAL A 38 12.94 -10.65 9.05
C VAL A 38 14.43 -10.51 8.70
N VAL A 39 14.91 -9.28 8.44
CA VAL A 39 16.34 -9.03 8.19
C VAL A 39 17.18 -9.38 9.42
N ASP A 40 16.74 -8.98 10.61
CA ASP A 40 17.47 -9.19 11.86
C ASP A 40 17.54 -10.68 12.23
N ASP A 41 16.40 -11.37 12.19
CA ASP A 41 16.30 -12.81 12.43
C ASP A 41 17.19 -13.62 11.45
N SER A 42 17.21 -13.20 10.17
CA SER A 42 18.06 -13.82 9.16
C SER A 42 19.57 -13.64 9.43
N ARG A 43 19.97 -12.51 10.03
CA ARG A 43 21.37 -12.24 10.41
C ARG A 43 21.78 -13.07 11.62
N ASP A 44 20.93 -13.12 12.64
CA ASP A 44 21.17 -13.84 13.89
C ASP A 44 21.25 -15.35 13.69
N ALA A 45 20.43 -15.90 12.79
CA ALA A 45 20.45 -17.32 12.46
C ALA A 45 21.76 -17.79 11.78
N LYS A 46 22.68 -16.87 11.42
CA LYS A 46 23.90 -17.15 10.63
C LYS A 46 23.63 -17.96 9.35
N ILE A 47 22.38 -17.98 8.89
CA ILE A 47 22.03 -18.45 7.56
C ILE A 47 22.48 -17.32 6.65
N TYR A 48 23.79 -17.33 6.34
CA TYR A 48 24.36 -16.49 5.30
C TYR A 48 23.62 -16.87 4.01
N PHE A 49 22.57 -16.12 3.69
CA PHE A 49 22.15 -15.94 2.32
C PHE A 49 23.09 -14.87 1.77
N PRO A 50 24.16 -15.24 1.05
CA PRO A 50 25.12 -14.28 0.49
C PRO A 50 24.48 -13.25 -0.46
N GLU A 51 23.18 -13.38 -0.76
CA GLU A 51 22.42 -12.59 -1.71
C GLU A 51 21.49 -11.53 -1.07
N PHE A 52 21.41 -11.42 0.26
CA PHE A 52 20.73 -10.28 0.91
C PHE A 52 21.62 -9.04 0.90
N THR A 53 21.87 -8.51 -0.30
CA THR A 53 22.47 -7.20 -0.46
C THR A 53 21.54 -6.13 0.12
N ASN A 54 22.11 -5.08 0.71
CA ASN A 54 21.36 -3.92 1.21
C ASN A 54 20.38 -3.36 0.15
N SER A 55 20.68 -3.54 -1.14
CA SER A 55 19.80 -3.19 -2.25
C SER A 55 18.46 -3.94 -2.24
N ASN A 56 18.43 -5.25 -1.94
CA ASN A 56 17.19 -6.04 -1.95
C ASN A 56 16.26 -5.62 -0.81
N VAL A 57 16.82 -5.30 0.36
CA VAL A 57 16.07 -4.75 1.50
C VAL A 57 15.47 -3.40 1.14
N ILE A 58 16.27 -2.49 0.55
CA ILE A 58 15.78 -1.18 0.11
C ILE A 58 14.65 -1.34 -0.91
N LEU A 59 14.85 -2.18 -1.93
CA LEU A 59 13.85 -2.44 -2.97
C LEU A 59 12.53 -2.98 -2.39
N GLN A 60 12.59 -3.77 -1.32
CA GLN A 60 11.41 -4.28 -0.63
C GLN A 60 10.70 -3.22 0.21
N MET A 61 11.40 -2.18 0.68
CA MET A 61 10.83 -1.07 1.45
C MET A 61 10.24 0.05 0.58
N VAL A 62 10.68 0.20 -0.68
CA VAL A 62 10.13 1.19 -1.64
C VAL A 62 8.59 1.26 -1.66
N PRO A 63 7.84 0.14 -1.77
CA PRO A 63 6.38 0.20 -1.79
C PRO A 63 5.78 0.76 -0.49
N GLU A 64 6.43 0.58 0.66
CA GLU A 64 5.95 1.09 1.94
C GLU A 64 6.12 2.60 2.04
N PHE A 65 7.24 3.14 1.57
CA PHE A 65 7.44 4.59 1.46
C PHE A 65 6.46 5.23 0.49
N ALA A 66 6.21 4.59 -0.66
CA ALA A 66 5.20 5.04 -1.61
C ALA A 66 3.80 5.06 -0.99
N THR A 67 3.45 4.01 -0.23
CA THR A 67 2.19 3.91 0.51
C THR A 67 2.05 5.04 1.54
N PHE A 68 3.11 5.35 2.27
CA PHE A 68 3.12 6.46 3.23
C PHE A 68 2.82 7.81 2.55
N VAL A 69 3.54 8.14 1.46
CA VAL A 69 3.34 9.39 0.72
C VAL A 69 1.93 9.48 0.11
N ALA A 70 1.44 8.38 -0.47
CA ALA A 70 0.08 8.31 -1.00
C ALA A 70 -0.95 8.57 0.12
N SER A 71 -0.77 7.92 1.27
CA SER A 71 -1.71 8.02 2.39
C SER A 71 -1.76 9.43 2.99
N VAL A 72 -0.61 10.08 3.14
CA VAL A 72 -0.54 11.49 3.56
C VAL A 72 -1.25 12.39 2.55
N SER A 73 -1.05 12.17 1.25
CA SER A 73 -1.74 12.92 0.19
C SER A 73 -3.27 12.76 0.30
N LEU A 74 -3.75 11.53 0.52
CA LEU A 74 -5.17 11.25 0.70
C LEU A 74 -5.75 11.90 1.98
N PHE A 75 -5.00 11.89 3.08
CA PHE A 75 -5.40 12.53 4.33
C PHE A 75 -5.60 14.04 4.15
N ILE A 76 -4.59 14.72 3.60
CA ILE A 76 -4.65 16.16 3.35
C ILE A 76 -5.79 16.48 2.37
N TYR A 77 -5.99 15.65 1.34
CA TYR A 77 -7.12 15.77 0.42
C TYR A 77 -8.47 15.67 1.15
N ALA A 78 -8.64 14.70 2.06
CA ALA A 78 -9.89 14.51 2.79
C ALA A 78 -10.21 15.66 3.77
N VAL A 79 -9.18 16.35 4.28
CA VAL A 79 -9.34 17.48 5.21
C VAL A 79 -9.56 18.80 4.46
N GLY A 80 -8.71 19.13 3.50
CA GLY A 80 -8.64 20.44 2.85
C GLY A 80 -9.10 20.50 1.39
N TYR A 81 -9.50 19.37 0.81
CA TYR A 81 -10.03 19.26 -0.56
C TYR A 81 -9.18 19.94 -1.65
N CYS A 82 -7.97 19.42 -1.88
CA CYS A 82 -7.12 19.82 -3.00
C CYS A 82 -7.08 18.73 -4.09
N LYS A 83 -7.69 18.99 -5.26
CA LYS A 83 -7.84 18.01 -6.36
C LYS A 83 -6.52 17.40 -6.85
N PHE A 84 -5.43 18.15 -6.79
CA PHE A 84 -4.11 17.64 -7.16
C PHE A 84 -3.70 16.45 -6.28
N LEU A 85 -4.05 16.47 -5.00
CA LEU A 85 -3.64 15.44 -4.04
C LEU A 85 -4.34 14.10 -4.26
N VAL A 86 -5.59 14.08 -4.72
CA VAL A 86 -6.27 12.81 -5.06
C VAL A 86 -5.69 12.19 -6.32
N LEU A 87 -5.28 12.99 -7.31
CA LEU A 87 -4.56 12.50 -8.49
C LEU A 87 -3.21 11.90 -8.08
N THR A 88 -2.45 12.62 -7.26
CA THR A 88 -1.17 12.14 -6.71
C THR A 88 -1.34 10.83 -5.94
N TYR A 89 -2.36 10.74 -5.07
CA TYR A 89 -2.70 9.49 -4.37
C TYR A 89 -2.91 8.34 -5.36
N VAL A 90 -3.80 8.50 -6.35
CA VAL A 90 -4.13 7.43 -7.30
C VAL A 90 -2.90 6.99 -8.10
N VAL A 91 -2.12 7.93 -8.63
CA VAL A 91 -0.93 7.61 -9.43
C VAL A 91 0.10 6.84 -8.59
N ILE A 92 0.38 7.31 -7.37
CA ILE A 92 1.36 6.64 -6.49
C ILE A 92 0.85 5.26 -6.08
N THR A 93 -0.42 5.11 -5.70
CA THR A 93 -0.98 3.80 -5.31
C THR A 93 -0.96 2.81 -6.49
N VAL A 94 -1.33 3.22 -7.70
CA VAL A 94 -1.25 2.34 -8.88
C VAL A 94 0.19 1.94 -9.17
N ALA A 95 1.14 2.88 -9.11
CA ALA A 95 2.56 2.59 -9.29
C ALA A 95 3.09 1.64 -8.21
N GLN A 96 2.69 1.84 -6.95
CA GLN A 96 3.08 1.01 -5.81
C GLN A 96 2.57 -0.43 -5.96
N ILE A 97 1.29 -0.63 -6.29
CA ILE A 97 0.72 -1.98 -6.52
C ILE A 97 1.48 -2.68 -7.66
N SER A 98 1.68 -1.96 -8.77
CA SER A 98 2.36 -2.50 -9.96
C SER A 98 3.80 -2.91 -9.61
N TYR A 99 4.51 -2.04 -8.90
CA TYR A 99 5.84 -2.32 -8.40
C TYR A 99 5.85 -3.53 -7.47
N PHE A 100 4.93 -3.59 -6.51
CA PHE A 100 4.89 -4.68 -5.53
C PHE A 100 4.69 -6.03 -6.22
N VAL A 101 3.72 -6.13 -7.14
CA VAL A 101 3.48 -7.37 -7.90
C VAL A 101 4.68 -7.76 -8.75
N LEU A 102 5.25 -6.81 -9.50
CA LEU A 102 6.42 -7.08 -10.35
C LEU A 102 7.63 -7.50 -9.51
N TYR A 103 7.91 -6.77 -8.44
CA TYR A 103 8.98 -7.09 -7.50
C TYR A 103 8.78 -8.47 -6.90
N SER A 104 7.58 -8.83 -6.44
CA SER A 104 7.27 -10.16 -5.89
C SER A 104 7.62 -11.26 -6.89
N ILE A 105 7.13 -11.16 -8.14
CA ILE A 105 7.38 -12.18 -9.16
C ILE A 105 8.87 -12.28 -9.48
N VAL A 106 9.50 -11.15 -9.81
CA VAL A 106 10.91 -11.12 -10.24
C VAL A 106 11.83 -11.60 -9.13
N SER A 107 11.70 -11.05 -7.92
CA SER A 107 12.56 -11.41 -6.80
C SER A 107 12.36 -12.87 -6.34
N THR A 108 11.14 -13.40 -6.39
CA THR A 108 10.90 -14.82 -6.07
C THR A 108 11.51 -15.74 -7.12
N VAL A 109 11.34 -15.44 -8.42
CA VAL A 109 11.93 -16.24 -9.50
C VAL A 109 13.46 -16.21 -9.45
N MET A 110 14.05 -15.07 -9.09
CA MET A 110 15.49 -14.94 -8.92
C MET A 110 16.02 -15.54 -7.61
N GLY A 111 15.13 -15.98 -6.70
CA GLY A 111 15.55 -16.46 -5.38
C GLY A 111 16.13 -15.36 -4.49
N THR A 112 15.81 -14.09 -4.72
CA THR A 112 16.32 -12.93 -3.97
C THR A 112 15.29 -12.25 -3.06
N ASN A 113 14.05 -12.75 -3.04
CA ASN A 113 12.98 -12.20 -2.20
C ASN A 113 13.21 -12.52 -0.72
N LEU A 114 13.41 -11.49 0.10
CA LEU A 114 13.74 -11.63 1.52
C LEU A 114 12.67 -12.43 2.28
N ILE A 115 11.40 -12.05 2.15
CA ILE A 115 10.31 -12.62 2.94
C ILE A 115 10.03 -14.06 2.50
N VAL A 116 9.98 -14.32 1.20
CA VAL A 116 9.74 -15.66 0.68
C VAL A 116 10.86 -16.61 1.08
N ASN A 117 12.11 -16.14 1.12
CA ASN A 117 13.24 -16.98 1.46
C ASN A 117 13.47 -17.18 2.96
N ALA A 118 12.82 -16.39 3.82
CA ALA A 118 12.97 -16.49 5.28
C ALA A 118 12.43 -17.80 5.86
N GLY A 119 11.49 -18.47 5.18
CA GLY A 119 11.01 -19.79 5.58
C GLY A 119 9.55 -20.08 5.21
N LYS A 120 9.14 -21.34 5.38
CA LYS A 120 7.79 -21.84 5.02
C LYS A 120 6.61 -20.98 5.52
N PRO A 121 6.56 -20.52 6.78
CA PRO A 121 5.41 -19.70 7.24
C PRO A 121 5.38 -18.32 6.54
N HIS A 122 6.54 -17.72 6.27
CA HIS A 122 6.65 -16.42 5.61
C HIS A 122 6.21 -16.50 4.14
N ILE A 123 6.50 -17.61 3.44
CA ILE A 123 6.02 -17.86 2.08
C ILE A 123 4.49 -17.80 2.00
N ILE A 124 3.80 -18.57 2.85
CA ILE A 124 2.33 -18.66 2.82
C ILE A 124 1.73 -17.30 3.15
N ALA A 125 2.22 -16.63 4.20
CA ALA A 125 1.75 -15.31 4.58
C ALA A 125 1.96 -14.27 3.45
N TYR A 126 3.12 -14.30 2.78
CA TYR A 126 3.45 -13.39 1.69
C TYR A 126 2.49 -13.53 0.50
N TRP A 127 2.21 -14.76 0.08
CA TRP A 127 1.33 -15.02 -1.07
C TRP A 127 -0.16 -14.79 -0.75
N LEU A 128 -0.57 -14.85 0.51
CA LEU A 128 -1.90 -14.40 0.94
C LEU A 128 -1.99 -12.88 1.03
N TYR A 129 -0.91 -12.23 1.48
CA TYR A 129 -0.83 -10.78 1.60
C TYR A 129 -0.91 -10.08 0.24
N LEU A 130 -0.29 -10.63 -0.80
CA LEU A 130 -0.27 -10.03 -2.14
C LEU A 130 -1.66 -9.76 -2.75
N PRO A 131 -2.57 -10.75 -2.88
CA PRO A 131 -3.91 -10.51 -3.39
C PRO A 131 -4.75 -9.66 -2.43
N TYR A 132 -4.53 -9.76 -1.12
CA TYR A 132 -5.17 -8.89 -0.14
C TYR A 132 -4.80 -7.43 -0.36
N ASN A 133 -3.52 -7.11 -0.48
CA ASN A 133 -3.00 -5.76 -0.72
C ASN A 133 -3.52 -5.20 -2.05
N LEU A 134 -3.57 -6.02 -3.11
CA LEU A 134 -4.15 -5.64 -4.39
C LEU A 134 -5.64 -5.28 -4.26
N GLY A 135 -6.42 -6.16 -3.64
CA GLY A 135 -7.86 -5.99 -3.49
C GLY A 135 -8.21 -4.76 -2.64
N THR A 136 -7.54 -4.56 -1.51
CA THR A 136 -7.77 -3.41 -0.64
C THR A 136 -7.35 -2.10 -1.30
N SER A 137 -6.20 -2.07 -1.98
CA SER A 137 -5.73 -0.85 -2.65
C SER A 137 -6.64 -0.43 -3.80
N LEU A 138 -7.15 -1.37 -4.61
CA LEU A 138 -8.15 -1.08 -5.64
C LEU A 138 -9.45 -0.54 -5.05
N TYR A 139 -9.91 -1.14 -3.95
CA TYR A 139 -11.09 -0.65 -3.23
C TYR A 139 -10.87 0.77 -2.68
N PHE A 140 -9.69 1.06 -2.12
CA PHE A 140 -9.37 2.38 -1.59
C PHE A 140 -9.30 3.45 -2.69
N ILE A 141 -8.70 3.14 -3.84
CA ILE A 141 -8.75 4.00 -5.03
C ILE A 141 -10.20 4.29 -5.43
N TYR A 142 -11.04 3.26 -5.48
CA TYR A 142 -12.45 3.41 -5.83
C TYR A 142 -13.21 4.35 -4.87
N ILE A 143 -12.95 4.25 -3.57
CA ILE A 143 -13.54 5.15 -2.56
C ILE A 143 -13.04 6.59 -2.74
N ALA A 144 -11.73 6.79 -2.93
CA ALA A 144 -11.15 8.12 -3.12
C ALA A 144 -11.70 8.83 -4.36
N LEU A 145 -11.80 8.10 -5.48
CA LEU A 145 -12.39 8.62 -6.73
C LEU A 145 -13.89 8.91 -6.59
N SER A 146 -14.63 8.05 -5.88
CA SER A 146 -16.05 8.29 -5.60
C SER A 146 -16.25 9.57 -4.78
N TYR A 147 -15.37 9.83 -3.81
CA TYR A 147 -15.38 11.06 -3.02
C TYR A 147 -15.08 12.30 -3.86
N ASP A 148 -14.04 12.26 -4.71
CA ASP A 148 -13.72 13.36 -5.64
C ASP A 148 -14.87 13.70 -6.58
N GLN A 149 -15.52 12.68 -7.15
CA GLN A 149 -16.68 12.94 -7.99
C GLN A 149 -17.84 13.57 -7.22
N GLN A 150 -18.13 13.11 -6.00
CA GLN A 150 -19.18 13.71 -5.17
C GLN A 150 -18.92 15.20 -4.93
N GLN A 151 -17.67 15.56 -4.64
CA GLN A 151 -17.28 16.95 -4.43
C GLN A 151 -17.33 17.79 -5.71
N ARG A 152 -16.92 17.22 -6.86
CA ARG A 152 -17.08 17.89 -8.17
C ARG A 152 -18.54 18.19 -8.50
N LEU A 153 -19.46 17.28 -8.16
CA LEU A 153 -20.89 17.50 -8.37
C LEU A 153 -21.43 18.60 -7.45
N ALA A 154 -21.04 18.60 -6.18
CA ALA A 154 -21.41 19.66 -5.24
C ALA A 154 -20.89 21.05 -5.68
N GLN A 155 -19.68 21.12 -6.24
CA GLN A 155 -19.13 22.36 -6.78
C GLN A 155 -19.83 22.88 -8.04
N ARG A 156 -20.51 22.02 -8.82
CA ARG A 156 -21.23 22.42 -10.03
C ARG A 156 -22.65 22.91 -9.74
N GLN A 157 -23.17 22.65 -8.54
CA GLN A 157 -24.51 23.04 -8.09
C GLN A 157 -24.52 24.38 -7.35
N ASN A 158 -23.35 24.89 -6.98
CA ASN A 158 -23.12 26.23 -6.43
C ASN A 158 -22.63 27.17 -7.54
#